data_AF-A0AAW0UE98-F1
#
_entry.id   AF-A0AAW0UE98-F1
#
_cell.length_a   1.000
_cell.length_b   1.000
_cell.length_c   1.000
_cell.angle_alpha   90.00
_cell.angle_beta   90.00
_cell.angle_gamma   90.00
#
_symmetry.space_group_name_H-M   'P 1'
#
loop_
_entity.id
_entity.type
_entity.pdbx_description
1 polymer ?
#
loop_
_entity_poly.entity_id
_entity_poly.type
_entity_poly.pdbx_seq_one_letter_code
_entity_poly.pdbx_strand_id
1 'polypeptide(L)'
;MEDNDVSDAMEVVVTKTHQPPAVVKIEIPYSSQREAEVVRNSLQVDREPKRSGSSKVFSIKENILCVNVYSPERSDHQMFGN
;
A
#
# COMPACT_ATOMS: atom_id res chain seq x y z
N MET A 1 -23.35 30.70 -40.12
CA MET A 1 -23.26 29.46 -40.93
C MET A 1 -21.92 29.51 -41.62
N GLU A 2 -20.89 28.79 -41.20
CA GLU A 2 -20.80 27.69 -40.23
C GLU A 2 -19.46 27.83 -39.51
N ASP A 3 -19.51 27.82 -38.17
CA ASP A 3 -18.39 27.51 -37.32
C ASP A 3 -17.96 26.06 -37.63
N ASN A 4 -16.66 25.82 -37.88
CA ASN A 4 -16.15 24.47 -37.87
C ASN A 4 -14.87 24.40 -37.03
N ASP A 5 -15.14 23.96 -35.80
CA ASP A 5 -14.27 23.64 -34.69
C ASP A 5 -12.89 23.10 -35.08
N VAL A 6 -11.88 23.75 -34.51
CA VAL A 6 -10.53 23.23 -34.39
C VAL A 6 -10.54 22.28 -33.19
N SER A 7 -10.32 21.00 -33.38
CA SER A 7 -9.99 20.07 -32.27
C SER A 7 -9.30 18.81 -32.80
N ASP A 8 -8.03 18.94 -33.16
CA ASP A 8 -7.09 17.81 -33.14
C ASP A 8 -6.82 17.47 -31.67
N ALA A 9 -7.74 16.72 -31.07
CA ALA A 9 -7.56 16.16 -29.74
C ALA A 9 -6.68 14.92 -29.90
N MET A 10 -5.37 15.09 -29.77
CA MET A 10 -4.44 14.01 -29.48
C MET A 10 -5.02 13.20 -28.30
N GLU A 11 -5.45 11.98 -28.58
CA GLU A 11 -5.86 11.00 -27.59
C GLU A 11 -4.63 10.70 -26.73
N VAL A 12 -4.51 11.40 -25.61
CA VAL A 12 -3.53 11.08 -24.57
C VAL A 12 -3.94 9.70 -24.05
N VAL A 13 -3.29 8.67 -24.58
CA VAL A 13 -3.33 7.32 -24.03
C VAL A 13 -2.75 7.42 -22.62
N VAL A 14 -3.63 7.67 -21.65
CA VAL A 14 -3.32 7.51 -20.23
C VAL A 14 -3.08 6.02 -20.04
N THR A 15 -1.82 5.61 -20.22
CA THR A 15 -1.34 4.34 -19.71
C THR A 15 -1.51 4.42 -18.21
N LYS A 16 -2.63 3.87 -17.71
CA LYS A 16 -2.78 3.52 -16.30
C LYS A 16 -1.60 2.62 -15.99
N THR A 17 -0.53 3.17 -15.42
CA THR A 17 0.55 2.38 -14.87
C THR A 17 -0.06 1.67 -13.67
N HIS A 18 -0.60 0.49 -13.91
CA HIS A 18 -1.17 -0.41 -12.92
C HIS A 18 0.01 -0.97 -12.10
N GLN A 19 0.66 -0.09 -11.34
CA GLN A 19 1.82 -0.44 -10.56
C GLN A 19 1.30 -1.26 -9.37
N PRO A 20 1.80 -2.49 -9.17
CA PRO A 20 1.29 -3.34 -8.10
C PRO A 20 1.42 -2.63 -6.75
N PRO A 21 0.50 -2.90 -5.80
CA PRO A 21 0.52 -2.26 -4.49
C PRO A 21 1.90 -2.42 -3.86
N ALA A 22 2.45 -1.32 -3.34
CA ALA A 22 3.77 -1.34 -2.74
C ALA A 22 3.75 -2.25 -1.50
N VAL A 23 4.65 -3.23 -1.46
CA VAL A 23 4.80 -4.17 -0.35
C VAL A 23 6.18 -4.01 0.27
N VAL A 24 6.21 -3.80 1.58
CA VAL A 24 7.43 -3.83 2.38
C VAL A 24 7.41 -5.08 3.23
N LYS A 25 8.49 -5.87 3.16
CA LYS A 25 8.70 -7.06 3.99
C LYS A 25 9.80 -6.78 5.01
N ILE A 26 9.49 -7.00 6.29
CA ILE A 26 10.41 -6.85 7.41
C ILE A 26 10.54 -8.20 8.09
N GLU A 27 11.78 -8.64 8.33
CA GLU A 27 12.07 -9.90 9.04
C GLU A 27 12.90 -9.58 10.29
N ILE A 28 12.37 -9.94 11.45
CA ILE A 28 12.98 -9.63 12.75
C ILE A 28 13.28 -10.96 13.45
N PRO A 29 14.56 -11.34 13.60
CA PRO A 29 14.93 -12.53 14.34
C PRO A 29 14.83 -12.29 15.86
N TYR A 30 14.35 -13.30 16.58
CA TYR A 30 14.28 -13.34 18.05
C TYR A 30 15.11 -14.49 18.61
N SER A 31 15.38 -14.48 19.92
CA SER A 31 16.19 -15.51 20.57
C SER A 31 15.45 -16.85 20.64
N SER A 32 14.11 -16.82 20.59
CA SER A 32 13.27 -18.02 20.55
C SER A 32 11.99 -17.78 19.76
N GLN A 33 11.36 -18.87 19.30
CA GLN A 33 10.01 -18.82 18.72
C GLN A 33 9.00 -18.20 19.69
N ARG A 34 9.13 -18.50 20.99
CA ARG A 34 8.22 -17.98 22.01
C ARG A 34 8.26 -16.47 22.12
N GLU A 35 9.45 -15.87 22.02
CA GLU A 35 9.60 -14.42 21.98
C GLU A 35 8.94 -13.81 20.74
N ALA A 36 9.13 -14.41 19.57
CA ALA A 36 8.49 -13.96 18.33
C ALA A 36 6.95 -14.00 18.43
N GLU A 37 6.40 -15.04 19.07
CA GLU A 37 4.96 -15.17 19.35
C GLU A 37 4.43 -14.08 20.28
N VAL A 38 5.15 -13.80 21.37
CA VAL A 38 4.77 -12.75 22.33
C VAL A 38 4.72 -11.40 21.61
N VAL A 39 5.78 -11.05 20.86
CA VAL A 39 5.83 -9.76 20.16
C VAL A 39 4.76 -9.68 19.06
N ARG A 40 4.54 -10.75 18.29
CA ARG A 40 3.43 -10.81 17.32
C ARG A 40 2.10 -10.45 17.99
N ASN A 41 1.79 -11.08 19.11
CA ASN A 41 0.52 -10.87 19.80
C ASN A 41 0.41 -9.43 20.34
N SER A 42 1.52 -8.86 20.83
CA SER A 42 1.59 -7.46 21.25
C SER A 42 1.40 -6.46 20.11
N LEU A 43 1.83 -6.78 18.88
CA LEU A 43 1.67 -5.90 17.72
C LEU A 43 0.33 -6.08 17.01
N GLN A 44 -0.30 -7.26 17.11
CA GLN A 44 -1.58 -7.56 16.44
C GLN A 44 -2.77 -6.79 17.02
N VAL A 45 -2.67 -6.31 18.27
CA VAL A 45 -3.74 -5.53 18.89
C VAL A 45 -3.86 -4.11 18.32
N ASP A 46 -2.82 -3.62 17.62
CA ASP A 46 -2.85 -2.32 16.98
C ASP A 46 -3.71 -2.35 15.71
N ARG A 47 -4.79 -1.57 15.73
CA ARG A 47 -5.65 -1.40 14.56
C ARG A 47 -4.93 -0.60 13.47
N GLU A 48 -5.18 -0.98 12.23
CA GLU A 48 -4.66 -0.27 11.07
C GLU A 48 -5.21 1.16 11.00
N PRO A 49 -4.38 2.16 10.66
CA PRO A 49 -4.82 3.53 10.54
C PRO A 49 -5.77 3.69 9.35
N LYS A 50 -7.04 3.97 9.64
CA LYS A 50 -8.12 4.10 8.64
C LYS A 50 -7.82 5.06 7.47
N ARG A 51 -6.94 6.06 7.68
CA ARG A 51 -6.67 7.13 6.71
C ARG A 51 -5.60 6.78 5.67
N SER A 52 -4.71 5.83 5.95
CA SER A 52 -3.67 5.45 4.99
C SER A 52 -4.12 4.33 4.06
N GLY A 53 -5.16 3.58 4.46
CA GLY A 53 -5.61 2.36 3.78
C GLY A 53 -4.56 1.25 3.75
N SER A 54 -3.42 1.43 4.43
CA SER A 54 -2.32 0.48 4.48
C SER A 54 -2.66 -0.65 5.43
N SER A 55 -2.36 -1.89 5.02
CA SER A 55 -2.56 -3.07 5.85
C SER A 55 -1.26 -3.73 6.27
N LYS A 56 -1.30 -4.47 7.38
CA LYS A 56 -0.15 -5.21 7.91
C LYS A 56 -0.54 -6.65 8.16
N VAL A 57 0.31 -7.57 7.71
CA VAL A 57 0.16 -9.01 7.94
C VAL A 57 1.37 -9.51 8.70
N PHE A 58 1.11 -10.17 9.83
CA PHE A 58 2.14 -10.76 10.68
C PHE A 58 2.16 -12.29 10.53
N SER A 59 3.34 -12.87 10.31
CA SER A 59 3.56 -14.31 10.33
C SER A 59 4.85 -14.65 11.08
N ILE A 60 4.95 -15.89 11.57
CA ILE A 60 6.15 -16.39 12.25
C ILE A 60 6.71 -17.55 11.43
N LYS A 61 8.01 -17.54 11.23
CA LYS A 61 8.80 -18.65 10.68
C LYS A 61 9.87 -18.98 11.70
N GLU A 62 9.72 -20.08 12.42
CA GLU A 62 10.62 -20.47 13.52
C GLU A 62 10.72 -19.35 14.59
N ASN A 63 11.88 -18.71 14.72
CA ASN A 63 12.15 -17.60 15.64
C ASN A 63 12.13 -16.22 14.95
N ILE A 64 11.63 -16.13 13.71
CA ILE A 64 11.61 -14.88 12.93
C ILE A 64 10.17 -14.39 12.79
N LEU A 65 9.93 -13.13 13.21
CA LEU A 65 8.69 -12.42 12.92
C LEU A 65 8.80 -11.78 11.53
N CYS A 66 7.92 -12.17 10.63
CA CYS A 66 7.75 -11.55 9.33
C CYS A 66 6.57 -10.57 9.38
N VAL A 67 6.83 -9.31 8.99
CA VAL A 67 5.81 -8.27 8.86
C VAL A 67 5.75 -7.84 7.40
N ASN A 68 4.60 -8.04 6.76
CA ASN A 68 4.33 -7.53 5.42
C ASN A 68 3.40 -6.32 5.56
N VAL A 69 3.86 -5.16 5.10
CA VAL A 69 3.06 -3.94 5.04
C VAL A 69 2.68 -3.69 3.59
N TYR A 70 1.38 -3.63 3.32
CA TYR A 70 0.81 -3.34 2.02
C TYR A 70 0.29 -1.92 2.03
N SER A 71 0.69 -1.11 1.06
CA SER A 71 0.08 0.21 0.84
C SER A 71 -0.87 0.14 -0.35
N PRO A 72 -2.07 0.72 -0.25
CA PRO A 72 -2.88 0.97 -1.43
C PRO A 72 -2.12 1.95 -2.33
N GLU A 73 -2.33 1.78 -3.63
CA GLU A 73 -1.91 2.76 -4.62
C GLU A 73 -2.59 4.09 -4.27
N ARG A 74 -1.79 5.14 -4.05
CA ARG A 74 -2.35 6.50 -4.06
C ARG A 74 -2.50 6.88 -5.52
N SER A 75 -3.73 6.82 -6.04
CA SER A 75 -4.09 7.61 -7.20
C SER A 75 -4.03 9.07 -6.75
N ASP A 76 -2.92 9.76 -7.04
CA ASP A 76 -2.77 11.19 -6.79
C ASP A 76 -3.71 11.98 -7.72
N HIS A 77 -5.02 11.92 -7.45
CA HIS A 77 -6.02 12.82 -7.99
C HIS A 77 -6.59 13.65 -6.83
N GLN A 78 -5.70 14.34 -6.12
CA GLN A 78 -6.13 15.43 -5.24
C GLN A 78 -6.31 16.67 -6.13
N MET A 79 -7.52 16.82 -6.65
CA MET A 79 -7.97 18.06 -7.28
C MET A 79 -7.92 19.16 -6.21
N PHE A 80 -6.92 20.04 -6.29
CA PHE A 80 -6.97 21.34 -5.64
C PHE A 80 -8.10 22.13 -6.32
N GLY A 81 -9.25 22.23 -5.65
CA GLY A 81 -10.31 23.17 -6.00
C GLY A 81 -10.39 24.24 -4.91
N ASN A 82 -9.86 25.43 -5.23
CA ASN A 82 -10.21 26.69 -4.54
C ASN A 82 -11.53 27.22 -5.08
#